data_AF-A0ABD4TBI6-F1
#
_entry.id   AF-A0ABD4TBI6-F1
#
_cell.length_a   1.000
_cell.length_b   1.000
_cell.length_c   1.000
_cell.angle_alpha   90.00
_cell.angle_beta   90.00
_cell.angle_gamma   90.00
#
_symmetry.space_group_name_H-M   'P 1'
#
loop_
_entity.id
_entity.type
_entity.pdbx_description
1 polymer ?
#
loop_
_entity_poly.entity_id
_entity_poly.type
_entity_poly.pdbx_seq_one_letter_code
_entity_poly.pdbx_strand_id
1 'polypeptide(L)'
;MGPTVRLDLTTILEATGELQHFLDLGAARLRVEGPLPEEASEALIFSMADELEDHLRTMRGRQGSASIRDLRVWTRAWIDKRQEALEQRPLQGGDRG
;
A
#
# COMPACT_ATOMS: atom_id res chain seq x y z
N MET A 1 -16.71 -8.65 -21.08
CA MET A 1 -15.68 -8.40 -20.04
C MET A 1 -15.98 -7.01 -19.49
N GLY A 2 -16.47 -6.92 -18.26
CA GLY A 2 -17.05 -5.67 -17.73
C GLY A 2 -16.00 -4.58 -17.49
N PRO A 3 -16.36 -3.30 -17.63
CA PRO A 3 -15.49 -2.21 -17.21
C PRO A 3 -15.42 -2.29 -15.68
N THR A 4 -14.37 -2.91 -15.18
CA THR A 4 -13.96 -2.74 -13.80
C THR A 4 -13.73 -1.25 -13.66
N VAL A 5 -14.65 -0.55 -12.99
CA VAL A 5 -14.47 0.85 -12.61
C VAL A 5 -13.21 0.86 -11.76
N ARG A 6 -12.09 1.09 -12.44
CA ARG A 6 -10.76 1.17 -11.89
C ARG A 6 -10.86 2.29 -10.88
N LEU A 7 -10.80 1.95 -9.60
CA LEU A 7 -10.67 2.97 -8.57
C LEU A 7 -9.36 3.65 -8.95
N ASP A 8 -9.39 4.90 -9.42
CA ASP A 8 -8.16 5.62 -9.70
C ASP A 8 -7.46 5.85 -8.37
N LEU A 9 -6.63 4.87 -7.99
CA LEU A 9 -5.99 4.81 -6.68
C LEU A 9 -5.19 6.08 -6.43
N THR A 10 -4.51 6.58 -7.46
CA THR A 10 -3.82 7.88 -7.45
C THR A 10 -4.78 9.01 -7.05
N THR A 11 -5.93 9.12 -7.72
CA THR A 11 -6.95 10.14 -7.40
C THR A 11 -7.47 9.99 -5.97
N ILE A 12 -7.65 8.76 -5.48
CA ILE A 12 -8.09 8.52 -4.09
C ILE A 12 -7.01 8.93 -3.10
N LEU A 13 -5.76 8.55 -3.34
CA LEU A 13 -4.62 8.90 -2.50
C LEU A 13 -4.39 10.41 -2.46
N GLU A 14 -4.55 11.10 -3.59
CA GLU A 14 -4.48 12.56 -3.67
C GLU A 14 -5.65 13.21 -2.92
N ALA A 15 -6.89 12.76 -3.15
CA ALA A 15 -8.08 13.31 -2.50
C ALA A 15 -8.12 13.06 -1.00
N THR A 16 -7.50 11.97 -0.52
CA THR A 16 -7.39 11.63 0.90
C THR A 16 -6.16 12.25 1.56
N GLY A 17 -5.20 12.73 0.78
CA GLY A 17 -3.91 13.26 1.26
C GLY A 17 -2.93 12.17 1.71
N GLU A 18 -3.17 10.91 1.37
CA GLU A 18 -2.35 9.76 1.80
C GLU A 18 -1.31 9.33 0.73
N LEU A 19 -1.24 10.02 -0.42
CA LEU A 19 -0.26 9.73 -1.49
C LEU A 19 1.18 9.70 -0.97
N GLN A 20 1.59 10.72 -0.22
CA GLN A 20 2.94 10.80 0.33
C GLN A 20 3.21 9.63 1.29
N HIS A 21 2.25 9.30 2.15
CA HIS A 21 2.37 8.18 3.09
C HIS A 21 2.51 6.82 2.39
N PHE A 22 1.82 6.62 1.27
CA PHE A 22 1.98 5.44 0.45
C PHE A 22 3.38 5.36 -0.18
N LEU A 23 3.89 6.47 -0.71
CA LEU A 23 5.24 6.54 -1.29
C LEU A 23 6.32 6.32 -0.22
N ASP A 24 6.15 6.88 0.97
CA ASP A 24 7.06 6.69 2.10
C ASP A 24 7.10 5.21 2.54
N LEU A 25 5.94 4.55 2.59
CA LEU A 25 5.85 3.12 2.88
C LEU A 25 6.55 2.28 1.81
N GLY A 26 6.35 2.61 0.53
CA GLY A 26 7.04 1.97 -0.59
C GLY A 26 8.57 2.11 -0.46
N ALA A 27 9.05 3.33 -0.19
CA ALA A 27 10.46 3.59 0.03
C ALA A 27 11.01 2.84 1.26
N ALA A 28 10.26 2.78 2.36
CA ALA A 28 10.64 2.00 3.53
C ALA A 28 10.74 0.50 3.20
N ARG A 29 9.80 -0.02 2.40
CA ARG A 29 9.82 -1.42 1.97
C ARG A 29 11.01 -1.72 1.06
N LEU A 30 11.34 -0.84 0.12
CA LEU A 30 12.54 -0.96 -0.72
C LEU A 30 13.82 -0.97 0.12
N ARG A 31 13.90 -0.13 1.16
CA ARG A 31 15.05 -0.13 2.09
C ARG A 31 15.21 -1.47 2.82
N VAL A 32 14.11 -2.14 3.16
CA VAL A 32 14.12 -3.45 3.82
C VAL A 32 14.48 -4.58 2.85
N GLU A 33 13.99 -4.55 1.61
CA GLU A 33 14.37 -5.57 0.60
C GLU A 33 15.81 -5.39 0.10
N GLY A 34 16.40 -4.20 0.27
CA GLY A 34 17.77 -3.89 -0.11
C GLY A 34 17.88 -3.40 -1.56
N PRO A 35 19.09 -3.39 -2.16
CA PRO A 35 19.29 -2.93 -3.52
C PRO A 35 18.61 -3.89 -4.51
N LEU A 36 17.38 -3.56 -4.87
CA LEU A 36 16.63 -4.21 -5.93
C LEU A 36 16.96 -3.55 -7.29
N PRO A 37 16.93 -4.31 -8.39
CA PRO A 37 16.92 -3.72 -9.72
C PRO A 37 15.67 -2.83 -9.90
N GLU A 38 15.76 -1.84 -10.79
CA GLU A 38 14.68 -0.85 -11.03
C GLU A 38 13.34 -1.55 -11.33
N GLU A 39 13.33 -2.53 -12.24
CA GLU A 39 12.13 -3.31 -12.57
C GLU A 39 11.50 -4.01 -11.35
N ALA A 40 12.32 -4.56 -10.45
CA ALA A 40 11.82 -5.22 -9.24
C ALA A 40 11.31 -4.21 -8.21
N SER A 41 11.93 -3.02 -8.16
CA SER A 41 11.48 -1.93 -7.30
C SER A 41 10.12 -1.41 -7.77
N GLU A 42 9.97 -1.16 -9.07
CA GLU A 42 8.70 -0.77 -9.67
C GLU A 42 7.62 -1.84 -9.48
N ALA A 43 7.93 -3.10 -9.78
CA ALA A 43 7.00 -4.22 -9.59
C ALA A 43 6.52 -4.32 -8.14
N LEU A 44 7.39 -4.04 -7.16
CA LEU A 44 7.03 -4.01 -5.74
C LEU A 44 6.06 -2.87 -5.43
N ILE A 45 6.29 -1.67 -5.95
CA ILE A 45 5.38 -0.53 -5.77
C ILE A 45 4.03 -0.79 -6.45
N PHE A 46 4.03 -1.35 -7.67
CA PHE A 46 2.79 -1.75 -8.36
C PHE A 46 2.03 -2.85 -7.59
N SER A 47 2.72 -3.87 -7.08
CA SER A 47 2.09 -4.89 -6.23
C SER A 47 1.47 -4.28 -4.98
N MET A 48 2.15 -3.33 -4.33
CA MET A 48 1.59 -2.63 -3.17
C MET A 48 0.35 -1.79 -3.55
N ALA A 49 0.35 -1.17 -4.72
CA ALA A 49 -0.79 -0.43 -5.24
C ALA A 49 -1.99 -1.37 -5.49
N ASP A 50 -1.77 -2.51 -6.14
CA ASP A 50 -2.80 -3.52 -6.39
C ASP A 50 -3.39 -4.06 -5.06
N GLU A 51 -2.53 -4.32 -4.07
CA GLU A 51 -2.97 -4.75 -2.73
C GLU A 51 -3.81 -3.70 -2.01
N LEU A 52 -3.46 -2.41 -2.13
CA LEU A 52 -4.25 -1.33 -1.56
C LEU A 52 -5.58 -1.16 -2.29
N GLU A 53 -5.59 -1.26 -3.63
CA GLU A 53 -6.83 -1.21 -4.41
C GLU A 53 -7.78 -2.35 -4.01
N ASP A 54 -7.27 -3.58 -3.88
CA ASP A 54 -8.07 -4.73 -3.46
C ASP A 54 -8.60 -4.56 -2.03
N HIS A 55 -7.80 -3.99 -1.13
CA HIS A 55 -8.23 -3.66 0.23
C HIS A 55 -9.40 -2.67 0.22
N LEU A 56 -9.27 -1.56 -0.52
CA LEU A 56 -10.32 -0.55 -0.64
C LEU A 56 -11.58 -1.11 -1.29
N ARG A 57 -11.42 -1.95 -2.32
CA ARG A 57 -12.52 -2.63 -3.01
C ARG A 57 -13.26 -3.58 -2.09
N THR A 58 -12.53 -4.36 -1.29
CA THR A 58 -13.08 -5.28 -0.29
C THR A 58 -13.85 -4.51 0.79
N MET A 59 -13.28 -3.43 1.32
CA MET A 59 -13.95 -2.61 2.34
C MET A 59 -15.21 -1.93 1.79
N ARG A 60 -15.14 -1.41 0.56
CA ARG A 60 -16.30 -0.87 -0.15
C ARG A 60 -17.38 -1.93 -0.37
N GLY A 61 -17.00 -3.15 -0.73
CA GLY A 61 -17.93 -4.28 -0.88
C GLY A 61 -18.65 -4.65 0.42
N ARG A 62 -17.99 -4.47 1.57
CA ARG A 62 -18.57 -4.73 2.90
C ARG A 62 -19.49 -3.60 3.38
N GLN A 63 -19.13 -2.35 3.15
CA GLN A 63 -19.91 -1.18 3.62
C GLN A 63 -20.98 -0.73 2.60
N GLY A 64 -20.90 -1.18 1.34
CA GLY A 64 -21.82 -0.84 0.26
C GLY A 64 -21.57 0.54 -0.36
N SER A 65 -21.16 1.52 0.44
CA SER A 65 -20.71 2.84 0.00
C SER A 65 -19.45 3.25 0.76
N ALA A 66 -18.63 4.10 0.17
CA ALA A 66 -17.43 4.63 0.80
C ALA A 66 -17.37 6.14 0.54
N SER A 67 -17.32 6.93 1.60
CA SER A 67 -17.01 8.36 1.51
C SER A 67 -15.50 8.58 1.41
N ILE A 68 -15.08 9.80 1.05
CA ILE A 68 -13.65 10.18 1.07
C ILE A 68 -13.06 9.98 2.48
N ARG A 69 -13.84 10.20 3.54
CA ARG A 69 -13.40 9.95 4.92
C ARG A 69 -13.19 8.46 5.19
N ASP A 70 -14.09 7.60 4.72
CA ASP A 70 -13.95 6.15 4.89
C ASP A 70 -12.72 5.64 4.13
N LEU A 71 -12.54 6.10 2.87
CA LEU A 71 -11.36 5.77 2.07
C LEU A 71 -10.07 6.18 2.78
N ARG A 72 -10.03 7.39 3.35
CA ARG A 72 -8.85 7.84 4.13
C ARG A 72 -8.58 6.94 5.34
N VAL A 73 -9.62 6.60 6.11
CA VAL A 73 -9.47 5.73 7.29
C VAL A 73 -8.97 4.35 6.89
N TRP A 74 -9.49 3.78 5.82
CA TRP A 74 -9.06 2.45 5.33
C TRP A 74 -7.66 2.46 4.77
N THR A 75 -7.32 3.46 3.93
CA THR A 75 -5.97 3.64 3.43
C THR A 75 -4.99 3.79 4.58
N ARG A 76 -5.32 4.63 5.57
CA ARG A 76 -4.44 4.86 6.73
C ARG A 76 -4.26 3.59 7.55
N ALA A 77 -5.34 2.88 7.86
CA ALA A 77 -5.27 1.60 8.58
C ALA A 77 -4.45 0.54 7.82
N TRP A 78 -4.53 0.52 6.49
CA TRP A 78 -3.71 -0.37 5.66
C TRP A 78 -2.23 0.03 5.71
N ILE A 79 -1.91 1.33 5.59
CA ILE A 79 -0.55 1.85 5.68
C ILE A 79 0.06 1.54 7.05
N ASP A 80 -0.65 1.86 8.15
CA ASP A 80 -0.18 1.61 9.51
C ASP A 80 0.13 0.12 9.70
N LYS A 81 -0.78 -0.76 9.28
CA LYS A 81 -0.58 -2.23 9.36
C LYS A 81 0.64 -2.69 8.54
N ARG A 82 0.88 -2.11 7.37
CA ARG A 82 2.04 -2.46 6.53
C ARG A 82 3.33 -1.93 7.12
N GLN A 83 3.31 -0.75 7.72
CA GLN A 83 4.45 -0.19 8.43
C GLN A 83 4.80 -1.04 9.65
N GLU A 84 3.82 -1.39 10.48
CA GLU A 84 4.02 -2.30 11.61
C GLU A 84 4.56 -3.66 11.16
N ALA A 85 4.09 -4.20 10.04
CA ALA A 85 4.60 -5.45 9.48
C ALA A 85 6.05 -5.34 8.98
N LEU A 86 6.48 -4.16 8.51
CA LEU A 86 7.86 -3.88 8.15
C LEU A 86 8.75 -3.79 9.40
N GLU A 87 8.28 -3.11 10.44
CA GLU A 87 9.00 -2.99 11.72
C GLU A 87 9.10 -4.32 12.47
N GLN A 88 8.07 -5.17 12.37
CA GLN A 88 8.05 -6.51 12.95
C GLN A 88 8.82 -7.54 12.14
N ARG A 89 9.24 -7.24 10.90
CA ARG A 89 10.12 -8.12 10.13
C ARG A 89 11.51 -8.01 10.79
N PRO A 90 11.89 -8.96 11.66
CA PRO A 90 13.12 -8.85 12.40
C PRO A 90 14.27 -8.96 11.39
N LEU A 91 15.39 -8.36 11.75
CA LEU A 91 16.72 -8.53 11.17
C LEU A 91 17.08 -10.02 10.96
N GLN A 92 16.48 -10.69 9.97
CA GLN A 92 16.85 -12.04 9.56
C GLN A 92 17.96 -11.91 8.53
N GLY A 93 19.08 -11.33 8.98
CA GLY A 93 20.24 -10.99 8.19
C GLY A 93 21.35 -10.42 9.06
N GLY A 94 22.05 -11.30 9.78
CA GLY A 94 23.23 -10.99 10.61
C GLY A 94 22.90 -11.18 12.09
N ASP A 95 23.37 -12.23 12.77
CA ASP A 95 24.79 -12.45 12.99
C ASP A 95 25.12 -13.96 13.04
N ARG A 96 26.01 -14.40 12.14
CA ARG A 96 26.87 -15.56 12.38
C ARG A 96 28.10 -14.98 13.09
N GLY A 97 28.22 -15.24 14.38
CA GLY A 97 29.41 -15.03 15.21
C GLY A 97 29.64 -16.23 16.09
#